data_AF-A0A1G0RZJ1-F1
#
_entry.id   AF-A0A1G0RZJ1-F1
#
_cell.length_a   1.000
_cell.length_b   1.000
_cell.length_c   1.000
_cell.angle_alpha   90.00
_cell.angle_beta   90.00
_cell.angle_gamma   90.00
#
_symmetry.space_group_name_H-M   'P 1'
#
loop_
_entity.id
_entity.type
_entity.pdbx_description
1 polymer ?
#
loop_
_entity_poly.entity_id
_entity_poly.type
_entity_poly.pdbx_seq_one_letter_code
_entity_poly.pdbx_strand_id
1 'polypeptide(L)'
;MMLIVMKEILPKLPENEKYDLKDQLSRACKSFPRLIAEGYVKRHQKAGFQKYLDDAMAECNEMIVGLEQAKDLYSIKPTITSMEELVDLYDKSARQLYKLSMAWTNFKNKNTKR
;
A
#
# COMPACT_ATOMS: atom_id res chain seq x y z
N MET A 1 -6.33 -1.11 8.66
CA MET A 1 -6.18 -0.28 7.44
C MET A 1 -7.30 -0.54 6.43
N MET A 2 -7.30 -1.63 5.66
CA MET A 2 -8.28 -1.87 4.57
C MET A 2 -9.75 -1.75 5.00
N LEU A 3 -10.13 -2.33 6.15
CA LEU A 3 -11.50 -2.27 6.66
C LEU A 3 -11.99 -0.83 6.86
N ILE A 4 -11.11 0.05 7.35
CA ILE A 4 -11.40 1.46 7.61
C ILE A 4 -11.58 2.19 6.28
N VAL A 5 -10.68 1.98 5.32
CA VAL A 5 -10.81 2.56 3.97
C VAL A 5 -12.17 2.17 3.36
N MET A 6 -12.50 0.88 3.35
CA MET A 6 -13.71 0.36 2.71
C MET A 6 -15.01 0.80 3.39
N LYS A 7 -15.05 0.83 4.72
CA LYS A 7 -16.28 1.08 5.49
C LYS A 7 -16.46 2.52 5.91
N GLU A 8 -15.38 3.30 6.02
CA GLU A 8 -15.43 4.65 6.61
C GLU A 8 -14.94 5.76 5.68
N ILE A 9 -14.09 5.47 4.69
CA ILE A 9 -13.55 6.49 3.77
C ILE A 9 -14.34 6.49 2.45
N LEU A 10 -14.35 5.36 1.74
CA LEU A 10 -14.99 5.26 0.42
C LEU A 10 -16.49 5.65 0.41
N PRO A 11 -17.30 5.33 1.44
CA PRO A 11 -18.71 5.73 1.46
C PRO A 11 -18.93 7.24 1.67
N LYS A 12 -17.91 7.96 2.15
CA LYS A 12 -17.98 9.41 2.41
C LYS A 12 -17.48 10.24 1.23
N LEU A 13 -16.89 9.62 0.21
CA LEU A 13 -16.52 10.29 -1.04
C LEU A 13 -17.78 10.59 -1.87
N PRO A 14 -17.85 11.76 -2.52
CA PRO A 14 -18.99 12.12 -3.35
C PRO A 14 -19.05 11.29 -4.64
N GLU A 15 -20.22 11.23 -5.28
CA GLU A 15 -20.44 10.38 -6.46
C GLU A 15 -19.60 10.78 -7.68
N ASN A 16 -19.17 12.04 -7.79
CA ASN A 16 -18.27 12.47 -8.86
C ASN A 16 -16.87 11.84 -8.74
N GLU A 17 -16.47 11.35 -7.57
CA GLU A 17 -15.19 10.64 -7.35
C GLU A 17 -15.27 9.14 -7.66
N LYS A 18 -16.44 8.64 -8.10
CA LYS A 18 -16.69 7.20 -8.29
C LYS A 18 -15.66 6.50 -9.17
N TYR A 19 -15.24 7.14 -10.25
CA TYR A 19 -14.27 6.61 -11.21
C TYR A 19 -12.87 7.19 -11.03
N ASP A 20 -12.66 8.00 -10.00
CA ASP A 20 -11.39 8.64 -9.69
C ASP A 20 -10.91 8.17 -8.31
N LEU A 21 -10.92 9.03 -7.28
CA LEU A 21 -10.33 8.72 -5.98
C LEU A 21 -10.96 7.49 -5.31
N LYS A 22 -12.28 7.30 -5.49
CA LYS A 22 -12.99 6.15 -4.92
C LYS A 22 -12.53 4.82 -5.52
N ASP A 23 -12.33 4.78 -6.84
CA ASP A 23 -11.87 3.57 -7.53
C ASP A 23 -10.39 3.31 -7.23
N GLN A 24 -9.55 4.35 -7.26
CA GLN A 24 -8.14 4.27 -6.94
C GLN A 24 -7.91 3.74 -5.52
N LEU A 25 -8.50 4.36 -4.50
CA LEU A 25 -8.37 3.93 -3.10
C LEU A 25 -8.93 2.52 -2.87
N SER A 26 -10.07 2.19 -3.51
CA SER A 26 -10.67 0.86 -3.42
C SER A 26 -9.73 -0.22 -3.95
N ARG A 27 -9.08 0.02 -5.09
CA ARG A 27 -8.12 -0.93 -5.66
C ARG A 27 -6.86 -1.00 -4.82
N ALA A 28 -6.23 0.14 -4.54
CA ALA A 28 -4.91 0.18 -3.93
C ALA A 28 -4.85 -0.44 -2.52
N CYS A 29 -5.87 -0.21 -1.70
CA CYS A 29 -5.92 -0.80 -0.35
C CYS A 29 -6.02 -2.34 -0.36
N LYS A 30 -6.44 -2.95 -1.47
CA LYS A 30 -6.46 -4.41 -1.68
C LYS A 30 -5.22 -4.91 -2.42
N SER A 31 -4.62 -4.09 -3.28
CA SER A 31 -3.50 -4.48 -4.14
C SER A 31 -2.24 -4.80 -3.35
N PHE A 32 -1.80 -3.93 -2.45
CA PHE A 32 -0.51 -4.13 -1.76
C PHE A 32 -0.39 -5.49 -1.01
N PRO A 33 -1.37 -5.99 -0.23
CA PRO A 33 -1.24 -7.30 0.41
C PRO A 33 -1.28 -8.45 -0.60
N ARG A 34 -2.00 -8.29 -1.72
CA ARG A 34 -2.05 -9.29 -2.80
C ARG A 34 -0.71 -9.38 -3.51
N LEU A 35 -0.09 -8.24 -3.82
CA LEU A 35 1.23 -8.19 -4.44
C LEU A 35 2.30 -8.86 -3.58
N ILE A 36 2.28 -8.66 -2.26
CA ILE A 36 3.20 -9.37 -1.34
C ILE A 36 2.99 -10.89 -1.43
N ALA A 37 1.74 -11.34 -1.36
CA ALA A 37 1.40 -12.76 -1.42
C ALA A 37 1.79 -13.41 -2.77
N GLU A 38 1.45 -12.77 -3.88
CA GLU A 38 1.79 -13.21 -5.24
C GLU A 38 3.30 -13.21 -5.47
N GLY A 39 3.98 -12.15 -5.05
CA GLY A 39 5.42 -12.01 -5.15
C GLY A 39 6.17 -13.08 -4.37
N TYR A 40 5.67 -13.44 -3.18
CA TYR A 40 6.30 -14.43 -2.32
C TYR A 40 6.35 -15.84 -2.95
N VAL A 41 5.40 -16.19 -3.81
CA VAL A 41 5.45 -17.43 -4.62
C VAL A 41 6.71 -17.44 -5.50
N LYS A 42 7.10 -16.27 -6.01
CA LYS A 42 8.28 -16.07 -6.87
C LYS A 42 9.56 -15.80 -6.08
N ARG A 43 9.59 -15.96 -4.75
CA ARG A 43 10.77 -15.70 -3.91
C ARG A 43 12.05 -16.39 -4.43
N HIS A 44 11.95 -17.59 -4.97
CA HIS A 44 13.10 -18.29 -5.55
C HIS A 44 13.80 -17.50 -6.68
N GLN A 45 13.10 -16.57 -7.35
CA GLN A 45 13.62 -15.64 -8.34
C GLN A 45 13.83 -14.26 -7.70
N LYS A 46 15.08 -13.79 -7.66
CA LYS A 46 15.44 -12.51 -7.01
C LYS A 46 14.66 -11.34 -7.62
N ALA A 47 14.83 -11.13 -8.93
CA ALA A 47 14.13 -10.09 -9.68
C ALA A 47 12.60 -10.28 -9.68
N GLY A 48 12.16 -11.55 -9.62
CA GLY A 48 10.75 -11.92 -9.54
C GLY A 48 10.08 -11.33 -8.31
N PHE A 49 10.56 -11.64 -7.10
CA PHE A 49 9.95 -11.09 -5.87
C PHE A 49 10.23 -9.59 -5.69
N GLN A 50 11.41 -9.13 -6.10
CA GLN A 50 11.79 -7.72 -6.02
C GLN A 50 10.76 -6.79 -6.68
N LYS A 51 10.34 -7.11 -7.91
CA LYS A 51 9.33 -6.34 -8.63
C LYS A 51 8.03 -6.20 -7.83
N TYR A 52 7.53 -7.29 -7.25
CA TYR A 52 6.28 -7.24 -6.47
C TYR A 52 6.41 -6.43 -5.18
N LEU A 53 7.59 -6.40 -4.56
CA LEU A 53 7.83 -5.55 -3.39
C LEU A 53 7.83 -4.06 -3.78
N ASP A 54 8.42 -3.74 -4.93
CA ASP A 54 8.43 -2.38 -5.46
C ASP A 54 7.00 -1.94 -5.85
N ASP A 55 6.24 -2.80 -6.53
CA ASP A 55 4.83 -2.57 -6.88
C ASP A 55 3.96 -2.41 -5.61
N ALA A 56 4.16 -3.25 -4.59
CA ALA A 56 3.41 -3.14 -3.32
C ALA A 56 3.72 -1.84 -2.58
N MET A 57 4.97 -1.38 -2.64
CA MET A 57 5.37 -0.10 -2.05
C MET A 57 4.75 1.09 -2.79
N ALA A 58 4.66 1.02 -4.12
CA ALA A 58 3.96 2.02 -4.92
C ALA A 58 2.49 2.12 -4.52
N GLU A 59 1.79 1.00 -4.39
CA GLU A 59 0.37 0.96 -3.93
C GLU A 59 0.19 1.52 -2.51
N CYS A 60 1.15 1.30 -1.59
CA CYS A 60 1.13 1.95 -0.28
C CYS A 60 1.30 3.47 -0.36
N ASN A 61 2.17 3.96 -1.24
CA ASN A 61 2.38 5.39 -1.43
C ASN A 61 1.19 6.07 -2.11
N GLU A 62 0.56 5.41 -3.08
CA GLU A 62 -0.71 5.88 -3.68
C GLU A 62 -1.81 5.98 -2.63
N MET A 63 -1.89 5.01 -1.71
CA MET A 63 -2.83 5.08 -0.58
C MET A 63 -2.56 6.29 0.32
N ILE A 64 -1.31 6.62 0.63
CA ILE A 64 -0.97 7.81 1.44
C ILE A 64 -1.50 9.08 0.77
N VAL A 65 -1.13 9.30 -0.49
CA VAL A 65 -1.54 10.49 -1.25
C VAL A 65 -3.06 10.58 -1.38
N GLY A 66 -3.71 9.47 -1.72
CA GLY A 66 -5.17 9.45 -1.88
C GLY A 66 -5.92 9.68 -0.56
N LEU A 67 -5.36 9.23 0.58
CA LEU A 67 -5.92 9.53 1.89
C LEU A 67 -5.77 11.01 2.24
N GLU A 68 -4.62 11.62 1.96
CA GLU A 68 -4.43 13.06 2.16
C GLU A 68 -5.40 13.87 1.29
N GLN A 69 -5.58 13.51 0.02
CA GLN A 69 -6.57 14.13 -0.87
C GLN A 69 -8.00 13.98 -0.35
N ALA A 70 -8.38 12.78 0.11
CA ALA A 70 -9.71 12.55 0.69
C ALA A 70 -9.96 13.42 1.94
N LYS A 71 -8.90 13.65 2.74
CA LYS A 71 -8.95 14.54 3.90
C LYS A 71 -9.11 15.99 3.49
N ASP A 72 -8.26 16.47 2.58
CA ASP A 72 -8.13 17.89 2.29
C ASP A 72 -9.28 18.40 1.43
N LEU A 73 -9.74 17.61 0.46
CA LEU A 73 -10.81 18.00 -0.46
C LEU A 73 -12.20 17.82 0.14
N TYR A 74 -12.39 16.80 0.99
CA TYR A 74 -13.72 16.38 1.44
C TYR A 74 -13.90 16.40 2.95
N SER A 75 -12.86 16.79 3.72
CA SER A 75 -12.89 16.82 5.19
C SER A 75 -13.32 15.49 5.80
N ILE A 76 -13.00 14.37 5.13
CA ILE A 76 -13.37 13.04 5.58
C ILE A 76 -12.64 12.70 6.88
N LYS A 77 -13.41 12.29 7.89
CA LYS A 77 -12.88 11.83 9.17
C LYS A 77 -13.41 10.43 9.48
N PRO A 78 -12.55 9.40 9.53
CA PRO A 78 -12.95 8.08 10.03
C PRO A 78 -13.37 8.15 11.50
N THR A 79 -14.20 7.22 11.93
CA THR A 79 -14.74 7.16 13.30
C THR A 79 -13.84 6.36 14.23
N ILE A 80 -13.20 5.30 13.70
CA ILE A 80 -12.40 4.36 14.50
C ILE A 80 -10.97 4.87 14.74
N THR A 81 -10.46 5.75 13.88
CA THR A 81 -9.06 6.24 13.91
C THR A 81 -9.00 7.65 13.33
N SER A 82 -7.88 8.35 13.50
CA SER A 82 -7.61 9.60 12.76
C SER A 82 -7.07 9.31 11.36
N MET A 83 -7.17 10.31 10.47
CA MET A 83 -6.58 10.18 9.13
C MET A 83 -5.05 10.13 9.20
N GLU A 84 -4.46 10.87 10.14
CA GLU A 84 -3.03 10.92 10.42
C GLU A 84 -2.50 9.56 10.87
N GLU A 85 -3.20 8.88 11.78
CA GLU A 85 -2.87 7.51 12.19
C GLU A 85 -2.97 6.52 11.02
N LEU A 86 -4.01 6.65 10.18
CA LEU A 86 -4.17 5.78 9.03
C LEU A 86 -3.03 5.98 8.01
N VAL A 87 -2.66 7.23 7.73
CA VAL A 87 -1.53 7.58 6.86
C VAL A 87 -0.21 7.04 7.44
N ASP A 88 0.03 7.23 8.74
CA ASP A 88 1.22 6.72 9.42
C ASP A 88 1.32 5.18 9.36
N LEU A 89 0.20 4.47 9.43
CA LEU A 89 0.19 3.01 9.25
C LEU A 89 0.59 2.60 7.83
N TYR A 90 0.15 3.33 6.80
CA TYR A 90 0.58 3.08 5.41
C TYR A 90 2.06 3.45 5.20
N ASP A 91 2.54 4.55 5.77
CA ASP A 91 3.97 4.94 5.72
C ASP A 91 4.87 3.90 6.39
N LYS A 92 4.47 3.41 7.57
CA LYS A 92 5.17 2.30 8.25
C LYS A 92 5.20 1.05 7.37
N SER A 93 4.10 0.73 6.68
CA SER A 93 4.03 -0.41 5.76
C SER A 93 4.97 -0.24 4.56
N ALA A 94 5.00 0.96 3.95
CA ALA A 94 5.91 1.28 2.86
C ALA A 94 7.39 1.15 3.29
N ARG A 95 7.75 1.65 4.47
CA ARG A 95 9.10 1.51 5.04
C ARG A 95 9.47 0.05 5.33
N GLN A 96 8.51 -0.77 5.77
CA GLN A 96 8.72 -2.21 5.97
C GLN A 96 8.97 -2.92 4.65
N LEU A 97 8.20 -2.60 3.60
CA LEU A 97 8.40 -3.11 2.24
C LEU A 97 9.76 -2.73 1.69
N TYR A 98 10.17 -1.48 1.86
CA TYR A 98 11.51 -1.01 1.46
C TYR A 98 12.62 -1.80 2.16
N LYS A 99 12.53 -1.97 3.49
CA LYS A 99 13.51 -2.77 4.24
C LYS A 99 13.55 -4.22 3.78
N LEU A 100 12.40 -4.81 3.49
CA LEU A 100 12.30 -6.17 2.96
C LEU A 100 12.94 -6.28 1.56
N SER A 101 12.65 -5.32 0.69
CA SER A 101 13.24 -5.18 -0.66
C SER A 101 14.77 -5.10 -0.60
N MET A 102 15.31 -4.26 0.29
CA MET A 102 16.76 -4.15 0.53
C MET A 102 17.37 -5.45 1.07
N ALA A 103 16.72 -6.09 2.04
CA ALA A 103 17.16 -7.37 2.58
C ALA A 103 17.16 -8.47 1.51
N TRP A 104 16.14 -8.51 0.66
CA TRP A 104 16.00 -9.48 -0.43
C TRP A 104 17.10 -9.31 -1.48
N THR A 105 17.42 -8.06 -1.82
CA THR A 105 18.50 -7.71 -2.74
C THR A 105 19.85 -8.24 -2.22
N ASN A 106 20.09 -8.17 -0.91
CA ASN A 106 21.36 -8.58 -0.31
C ASN A 106 21.44 -10.11 -0.04
N PHE A 107 20.31 -10.81 0.10
CA PHE A 107 20.27 -12.23 0.45
C PHE A 107 20.99 -13.13 -0.56
N LYS A 108 20.76 -12.96 -1.87
CA LYS A 108 21.42 -13.80 -2.89
C LYS A 108 22.91 -13.52 -3.09
N ASN A 109 23.38 -12.29 -2.81
CA ASN A 109 24.80 -11.95 -2.97
C ASN A 109 25.71 -12.72 -2.00
N LYS A 110 25.15 -13.23 -0.88
CA LYS A 110 25.88 -14.10 0.06
C LYS A 110 25.98 -15.56 -0.41
N ASN A 111 25.03 -16.05 -1.19
CA ASN A 111 25.00 -17.44 -1.65
C ASN A 111 25.84 -17.70 -2.91
N THR A 112 26.31 -16.66 -3.59
CA THR A 112 27.20 -16.77 -4.76
C THR A 112 28.69 -16.63 -4.39
N LYS A 113 29.01 -16.37 -3.12
CA LYS A 113 30.39 -16.23 -2.60
C LYS A 113 30.85 -17.43 -1.76
N ARG A 114 30.20 -18.59 -1.91
CA ARG A 114 30.65 -19.87 -1.33
C ARG A 114 31.00 -20.83 -2.44
#